data_AF-A0A9D4CCY6-F1
#
_entry.id   AF-A0A9D4CCY6-F1
#
_cell.length_a   1.000
_cell.length_b   1.000
_cell.length_c   1.000
_cell.angle_alpha   90.00
_cell.angle_beta   90.00
_cell.angle_gamma   90.00
#
_symmetry.space_group_name_H-M   'P 1'
#
loop_
_entity.id
_entity.type
_entity.pdbx_description
1 polymer ?
#
loop_
_entity_poly.entity_id
_entity_poly.type
_entity_poly.pdbx_seq_one_letter_code
_entity_poly.pdbx_strand_id
1 'polypeptide(L)' 'MGMTINTRIPIYLQSPDTLTTGIGSPVGDKNASMTVGPRGPLLMQDFVYTDEMAHFNRERIPERVVHAKGGGNQDY' A
#
# COMPACT_ATOMS: atom_id res chain seq x y z
N MET A 1 -38.57 27.21 7.30
CA MET A 1 -37.24 27.32 7.92
C MET A 1 -36.60 25.93 7.86
N GLY A 2 -36.12 25.53 6.68
CA GLY A 2 -35.60 24.18 6.43
C GLY A 2 -34.08 24.20 6.43
N MET A 3 -33.47 23.73 7.52
CA MET A 3 -32.02 23.59 7.65
C MET A 3 -31.60 22.30 6.94
N THR A 4 -31.08 22.43 5.71
CA THR A 4 -30.49 21.31 4.98
C THR A 4 -29.09 21.07 5.54
N ILE A 5 -28.92 20.11 6.45
CA ILE A 5 -27.60 19.71 6.95
C ILE A 5 -26.85 18.98 5.83
N ASN A 6 -25.92 19.70 5.21
CA ASN A 6 -24.97 19.19 4.24
C ASN A 6 -24.05 18.17 4.94
N THR A 7 -24.34 16.88 4.78
CA THR A 7 -23.60 15.76 5.42
C THR A 7 -22.27 15.49 4.74
N ARG A 8 -21.42 16.51 4.60
CA ARG A 8 -20.00 16.30 4.32
C ARG A 8 -19.36 15.79 5.60
N ILE A 9 -19.29 14.47 5.73
CA ILE A 9 -18.57 13.79 6.80
C ILE A 9 -17.15 14.39 6.82
N PRO A 10 -16.70 14.99 7.93
CA PRO A 10 -15.36 15.55 8.01
C PRO A 10 -14.33 14.42 7.83
N ILE A 11 -13.32 14.67 7.02
CA ILE A 11 -12.19 13.75 6.73
C ILE A 11 -11.53 13.15 7.99
N TYR A 12 -11.67 13.81 9.15
CA TYR A 12 -11.16 13.34 10.44
C TYR A 12 -11.98 12.19 11.07
N LEU A 13 -13.18 11.89 10.56
CA LEU A 13 -14.02 10.74 10.98
C LEU A 13 -13.83 9.50 10.10
N GLN A 14 -12.98 9.58 9.08
CA GLN A 14 -12.74 8.47 8.16
C GLN A 14 -11.80 7.46 8.84
N SER A 15 -12.26 6.22 8.99
CA SER A 15 -11.43 5.14 9.50
C SER A 15 -10.32 4.82 8.49
N PRO A 16 -9.11 4.44 8.95
CA PRO A 16 -8.04 4.06 8.05
C PRO A 16 -8.47 2.85 7.21
N ASP A 17 -8.13 2.87 5.93
CA ASP A 17 -8.38 1.73 5.05
C ASP A 17 -7.63 0.49 5.56
N THR A 18 -8.26 -0.68 5.39
CA THR A 18 -7.62 -1.94 5.79
C THR A 18 -6.45 -2.23 4.87
N LEU A 19 -5.28 -2.43 5.46
CA LEU A 19 -4.10 -2.88 4.76
C LEU A 19 -4.33 -4.28 4.17
N THR A 20 -4.07 -4.41 2.86
CA THR A 20 -4.27 -5.65 2.11
C THR A 20 -3.03 -6.04 1.32
N THR A 21 -2.97 -7.31 0.95
CA THR A 21 -2.02 -7.85 -0.05
C THR A 21 -2.45 -7.47 -1.47
N GLY A 22 -1.60 -7.70 -2.48
CA GLY A 22 -1.91 -7.42 -3.88
C GLY A 22 -3.15 -8.15 -4.41
N ILE A 23 -3.57 -9.23 -3.75
CA ILE A 23 -4.79 -9.99 -4.05
C ILE A 23 -6.02 -9.57 -3.23
N GLY A 24 -5.90 -8.53 -2.38
CA GLY A 24 -6.99 -8.02 -1.55
C GLY A 24 -7.21 -8.78 -0.23
N SER A 25 -6.34 -9.73 0.14
CA SER A 25 -6.43 -10.38 1.47
C SER A 25 -5.98 -9.40 2.56
N PRO A 26 -6.74 -9.23 3.66
CA PRO A 26 -6.35 -8.36 4.76
C PRO A 26 -5.08 -8.88 5.45
N VAL A 27 -4.20 -7.95 5.82
CA VAL A 27 -2.95 -8.25 6.54
C VAL A 27 -3.18 -8.06 8.04
N GLY A 28 -2.80 -9.06 8.85
CA GLY A 28 -2.95 -9.01 10.30
C GLY A 28 -1.90 -8.14 10.99
N ASP A 29 -0.62 -8.53 10.87
CA ASP A 29 0.53 -7.78 11.37
C ASP A 29 1.56 -7.63 10.24
N LYS A 30 1.96 -6.38 9.95
CA LYS A 30 2.94 -6.03 8.91
C LYS A 30 4.30 -5.64 9.47
N ASN A 31 4.45 -5.62 10.80
CA ASN A 31 5.70 -5.25 11.45
C ASN A 31 6.59 -6.46 11.73
N ALA A 32 6.07 -7.67 11.54
CA ALA A 32 6.78 -8.92 11.79
C ALA A 32 6.69 -9.86 10.57
N SER A 33 7.73 -10.68 10.39
CA SER A 33 7.74 -11.78 9.43
C SER A 33 7.43 -13.10 10.12
N MET A 34 6.81 -14.04 9.39
CA MET A 34 6.46 -15.35 9.94
C MET A 34 7.71 -16.23 10.02
N THR A 35 8.09 -16.60 11.23
CA THR A 35 9.31 -17.36 11.55
C THR A 35 8.98 -18.58 12.41
N VAL A 36 9.86 -19.60 12.40
CA VAL A 36 9.75 -20.76 13.32
C VAL A 36 10.23 -20.37 14.72
N GLY A 37 9.39 -19.64 15.46
CA GLY A 37 9.71 -19.08 16.78
C GLY A 37 10.50 -17.77 16.71
N PRO A 38 10.70 -17.08 17.86
CA PRO A 38 11.14 -15.68 17.89
C PRO A 38 12.52 -15.38 17.25
N ARG A 39 13.37 -16.39 17.07
CA ARG A 39 14.69 -16.29 16.42
C ARG A 39 14.93 -17.41 15.41
N GLY A 40 13.85 -18.01 14.91
CA GLY A 40 13.93 -19.06 13.89
C GLY A 40 14.09 -18.51 12.48
N PRO A 41 14.31 -19.38 11.48
CA PRO A 41 14.32 -18.98 10.08
C PRO A 41 12.94 -18.52 9.62
N LEU A 42 12.92 -17.69 8.56
CA LEU A 42 11.71 -17.24 7.89
C LEU A 42 11.03 -18.41 7.17
N LEU A 43 9.71 -18.45 7.25
CA LEU A 43 8.90 -19.49 6.61
C LEU A 43 8.52 -19.07 5.18
N MET A 44 8.73 -19.96 4.21
CA MET A 44 8.26 -19.74 2.82
C MET A 44 6.73 -19.64 2.70
N GLN A 45 6.00 -20.06 3.72
CA GLN A 45 4.55 -19.91 3.79
C GLN A 45 4.13 -18.45 4.01
N ASP A 46 5.06 -17.56 4.35
CA ASP A 46 4.79 -16.12 4.47
C ASP A 46 4.55 -15.49 3.10
N PHE A 47 3.31 -15.60 2.63
CA PHE A 47 2.88 -15.03 1.36
C PHE A 47 2.79 -13.51 1.39
N VAL A 48 2.49 -12.92 2.55
CA VAL A 48 2.39 -11.46 2.71
C VAL A 48 3.76 -10.81 2.50
N TYR A 49 4.79 -11.34 3.16
CA TYR A 49 6.16 -10.87 3.00
C TYR A 49 6.66 -11.05 1.55
N THR A 50 6.39 -12.22 0.97
CA THR A 50 6.85 -12.55 -0.39
C THR A 50 6.20 -11.66 -1.45
N ASP A 51 4.89 -11.39 -1.34
CA ASP A 51 4.14 -10.52 -2.25
C ASP A 51 4.72 -9.08 -2.26
N GLU A 52 4.94 -8.52 -1.08
CA GLU A 52 5.48 -7.16 -0.94
C GLU A 52 6.90 -7.04 -1.49
N MET A 53 7.79 -7.97 -1.14
CA MET A 53 9.17 -7.97 -1.65
C MET A 53 9.21 -8.20 -3.16
N ALA A 54 8.35 -9.06 -3.69
CA ALA A 54 8.25 -9.30 -5.13
C ALA A 54 7.79 -8.07 -5.90
N HIS A 55 6.87 -7.29 -5.34
CA HIS A 55 6.42 -6.02 -5.90
C HIS A 55 7.52 -4.96 -5.84
N PHE A 56 8.15 -4.78 -4.67
CA PHE A 56 9.24 -3.82 -4.49
C PHE A 56 10.40 -4.06 -5.47
N ASN A 57 10.81 -5.31 -5.64
CA ASN A 57 11.90 -5.68 -6.55
C ASN A 57 11.61 -5.35 -8.03
N ARG A 58 10.35 -5.12 -8.40
CA ARG A 58 9.90 -4.87 -9.78
C ARG A 58 9.36 -3.45 -9.99
N GLU A 59 9.58 -2.54 -9.02
CA GLU A 59 9.09 -1.16 -9.13
C GLU A 59 9.80 -0.38 -10.25
N ARG A 60 11.04 -0.74 -10.58
CA ARG A 60 11.80 -0.04 -11.61
C ARG A 60 11.41 -0.50 -13.02
N ILE A 61 11.03 0.48 -13.83
CA ILE A 61 10.78 0.36 -15.26
C ILE A 61 11.87 1.18 -15.99
N PRO A 62 12.30 0.80 -17.21
CA PRO A 62 13.28 1.58 -17.96
C PRO A 62 12.87 3.05 -18.10
N GLU A 63 13.84 3.95 -17.94
CA GLU A 63 13.63 5.39 -18.13
C GLU A 63 13.56 5.76 -19.62
N ARG A 64 13.09 6.98 -19.90
CA ARG A 64 13.09 7.51 -21.28
C ARG A 64 14.52 7.71 -21.78
N VAL A 65 14.78 7.34 -23.03
CA VAL A 65 16.10 7.45 -23.70
C VAL A 65 16.71 8.86 -23.64
N VAL A 66 15.87 9.90 -23.59
CA VAL A 66 16.26 11.30 -23.37
C VAL A 66 15.24 11.99 -22.46
N HIS A 67 15.67 13.04 -21.73
CA HIS A 67 14.86 13.80 -20.78
C HIS A 67 14.19 12.92 -19.69
N ALA A 68 14.93 11.96 -19.13
CA ALA A 68 14.45 11.08 -18.06
C ALA A 68 13.94 11.83 -16.81
N LYS A 69 14.40 13.07 -16.61
CA LYS A 69 13.97 13.96 -15.53
C LYS A 69 13.06 15.07 -16.08
N GLY A 70 11.79 15.06 -15.67
CA GLY A 70 10.82 16.10 -15.98
C GLY A 70 9.72 16.15 -14.90
N GLY A 71 9.01 17.27 -14.82
CA GLY A 71 7.81 17.42 -13.97
C GLY A 71 6.58 17.61 -14.85
N GLY A 72 5.53 16.84 -14.62
CA GLY A 72 4.25 17.04 -15.28
C GLY A 72 3.40 18.03 -14.49
N ASN A 73 2.85 19.04 -15.16
CA ASN A 73 1.73 19.82 -14.65
C ASN A 73 0.50 19.52 -15.51
N GLN A 74 -0.68 19.49 -14.90
CA GLN A 74 -1.92 19.23 -15.61
C GLN A 74 -2.67 20.56 -15.76
N ASP A 75 -2.54 21.18 -16.93
CA ASP A 75 -3.25 22.41 -17.31
C ASP A 75 -4.55 22.04 -18.06
N TYR A 76 -5.56 22.92 -18.07
CA TYR A 76 -6.91 22.68 -18.60
C TYR A 76 -6.96 22.47 -20.13
#